data_AF-A0A368U3A4-F1
#
_entry.id   AF-A0A368U3A4-F1
#
_cell.length_a   1.000
_cell.length_b   1.000
_cell.length_c   1.000
_cell.angle_alpha   90.00
_cell.angle_beta   90.00
_cell.angle_gamma   90.00
#
_symmetry.space_group_name_H-M   'P 1'
#
loop_
_entity.id
_entity.type
_entity.pdbx_description
1 polymer ?
#
loop_
_entity_poly.entity_id
_entity_poly.type
_entity_poly.pdbx_seq_one_letter_code
_entity_poly.pdbx_strand_id
1 'polypeptide(L)' 'MTDQSIRVDLADGSSWYFPSEITTAERADLVLSHILATLKEIELNYDNARNIADDQRHQLLKKLTHEMDFVMGLFEEVA' A
#
# COMPACT_ATOMS: atom_id res chain seq x y z
N MET A 1 25.59 10.23 8.24
CA MET A 1 25.24 8.81 8.00
C MET A 1 24.27 8.83 6.83
N THR A 2 24.63 8.20 5.71
CA THR A 2 23.73 8.10 4.55
C THR A 2 22.58 7.18 4.93
N ASP A 3 21.40 7.76 5.03
CA ASP A 3 20.14 7.06 5.28
C ASP A 3 19.89 6.14 4.07
N GLN A 4 20.25 4.87 4.21
CA GLN A 4 20.08 3.88 3.14
C GLN A 4 18.62 3.45 3.16
N SER A 5 17.88 3.80 2.11
CA SER A 5 16.51 3.33 1.93
C SER A 5 16.47 2.13 0.99
N ILE A 6 15.68 1.13 1.35
CA ILE A 6 15.31 0.02 0.49
C ILE A 6 14.13 0.50 -0.36
N ARG A 7 14.36 0.56 -1.68
CA ARG A 7 13.32 0.80 -2.67
C ARG A 7 12.65 -0.52 -3.05
N VAL A 8 11.34 -0.53 -3.04
CA VAL A 8 10.51 -1.63 -3.54
C VAL A 8 9.65 -1.09 -4.65
N ASP A 9 9.75 -1.66 -5.85
CA ASP A 9 8.89 -1.31 -6.96
C ASP A 9 7.60 -2.13 -6.92
N LEU A 10 6.47 -1.45 -7.09
CA LEU A 10 5.14 -2.05 -7.17
C LEU A 10 4.74 -2.33 -8.62
N ALA A 11 3.77 -3.23 -8.79
CA ALA A 11 3.27 -3.65 -10.10
C ALA A 11 2.54 -2.53 -10.89
N ASP A 12 2.17 -1.43 -10.23
CA ASP A 12 1.63 -0.23 -10.90
C ASP A 12 2.71 0.74 -11.40
N GLY A 13 4.00 0.41 -11.20
CA GLY A 13 5.13 1.25 -11.55
C GLY A 13 5.45 2.34 -10.52
N SER A 14 4.73 2.38 -9.39
CA SER A 14 5.11 3.19 -8.23
C SER A 14 6.16 2.49 -7.37
N SER A 15 6.72 3.20 -6.39
CA SER A 15 7.75 2.64 -5.50
C SER A 15 7.54 3.04 -4.05
N TRP A 16 7.83 2.10 -3.15
CA TRP A 16 7.88 2.31 -1.72
C TRP A 16 9.32 2.43 -1.26
N TYR A 17 9.55 3.25 -0.24
CA TYR A 17 10.87 3.49 0.33
C TYR A 17 10.82 3.23 1.82
N PHE A 18 11.67 2.32 2.26
CA PHE A 18 11.74 1.86 3.64
C PHE A 18 13.14 2.13 4.17
N PRO A 19 13.32 2.58 5.43
CA PRO A 19 14.63 2.58 6.06
C PRO A 19 15.28 1.18 6.01
N SER A 20 16.59 1.07 5.79
CA SER A 20 17.26 -0.23 5.69
C SER A 20 17.26 -1.04 6.99
N GLU A 21 17.00 -0.37 8.11
CA GLU A 21 16.99 -0.93 9.46
C GLU A 21 15.70 -1.67 9.82
N ILE A 22 14.60 -1.43 9.08
CA ILE A 22 13.35 -2.15 9.32
C ILE A 22 13.32 -3.51 8.62
N THR A 23 12.91 -4.51 9.39
CA THR A 23 12.80 -5.90 8.97
C THR A 23 11.70 -6.10 7.92
N THR A 24 11.69 -7.25 7.25
CA THR A 24 10.62 -7.62 6.32
C THR A 24 9.24 -7.65 6.99
N ALA A 25 9.15 -8.13 8.24
CA ALA A 25 7.90 -8.14 8.99
C ALA A 25 7.40 -6.72 9.30
N GLU A 26 8.28 -5.81 9.74
CA GLU A 26 7.93 -4.41 9.98
C GLU A 26 7.51 -3.68 8.70
N ARG A 27 8.13 -4.01 7.55
CA ARG A 27 7.70 -3.51 6.24
C ARG A 27 6.30 -3.98 5.90
N ALA A 28 5.97 -5.26 6.12
CA ALA A 28 4.63 -5.79 5.89
C ALA A 28 3.57 -5.08 6.77
N ASP A 29 3.86 -4.84 8.05
CA ASP A 29 2.96 -4.13 8.97
C ASP A 29 2.71 -2.67 8.55
N LEU A 30 3.75 -1.97 8.08
CA LEU A 30 3.61 -0.61 7.54
C LEU A 30 2.72 -0.60 6.30
N VAL A 31 2.88 -1.59 5.42
CA VAL A 31 2.07 -1.70 4.20
C VAL A 31 0.62 -2.00 4.52
N LEU A 32 0.37 -2.94 5.42
CA LEU A 32 -0.98 -3.25 5.90
C LEU A 32 -1.66 -2.04 6.53
N SER A 33 -0.91 -1.25 7.31
CA SER A 33 -1.42 -0.03 7.92
C SER A 33 -1.82 1.02 6.87
N HIS A 34 -1.04 1.16 5.79
CA HIS A 34 -1.39 2.03 4.67
C HIS A 34 -2.66 1.56 3.95
N ILE A 35 -2.74 0.27 3.62
CA ILE A 35 -3.90 -0.37 2.99
C ILE A 35 -5.17 -0.12 3.82
N LEU A 36 -5.10 -0.32 5.14
CA LEU A 36 -6.22 -0.08 6.05
C LEU A 36 -6.63 1.38 6.09
N ALA A 37 -5.68 2.32 6.05
CA ALA A 37 -5.98 3.74 6.00
C ALA A 37 -6.66 4.13 4.67
N THR A 38 -6.16 3.62 3.54
CA THR A 38 -6.77 3.83 2.21
C THR A 38 -8.18 3.24 2.13
N LEU A 39 -8.41 2.06 2.70
CA LEU A 39 -9.75 1.47 2.79
C LEU A 39 -10.71 2.32 3.62
N LYS A 40 -10.27 2.82 4.79
CA LYS A 40 -11.07 3.74 5.61
C LYS A 40 -11.38 5.04 4.89
N GLU A 41 -10.42 5.59 4.14
CA GLU A 41 -10.64 6.78 3.34
C GLU A 41 -11.68 6.54 2.23
N ILE A 42 -11.64 5.37 1.58
CA ILE A 42 -12.67 4.95 0.61
C ILE A 42 -14.03 4.82 1.29
N GLU A 43 -14.12 4.18 2.45
CA GLU A 43 -15.37 3.98 3.20
C GLU A 43 -15.98 5.32 3.64
N LEU A 44 -15.17 6.20 4.27
CA LEU A 44 -15.58 7.54 4.70
C LEU A 44 -16.02 8.42 3.52
N ASN A 45 -15.30 8.33 2.40
CA ASN A 45 -15.68 9.07 1.21
C ASN A 45 -16.89 8.45 0.53
N TYR A 46 -17.08 7.13 0.52
CA TYR A 46 -18.26 6.48 -0.02
C TYR A 46 -19.55 6.89 0.74
N ASP A 47 -19.49 6.97 2.07
CA ASP A 47 -20.60 7.49 2.89
C ASP A 47 -20.89 8.98 2.60
N ASN A 48 -19.87 9.75 2.24
CA ASN A 48 -20.03 11.14 1.78
C ASN A 48 -20.36 11.27 0.29
N ALA A 49 -20.24 10.21 -0.51
CA ALA A 49 -20.13 10.30 -1.96
C ALA A 49 -21.08 9.36 -2.72
N ARG A 50 -22.30 9.87 -2.88
CA ARG A 50 -22.97 9.86 -4.21
C ARG A 50 -22.13 10.50 -5.34
N ASN A 51 -20.91 11.00 -5.08
CA ASN A 51 -20.14 11.91 -5.92
C ASN A 51 -18.66 11.51 -6.16
N ILE A 52 -18.20 10.31 -5.79
CA ILE A 52 -16.88 9.86 -6.27
C ILE A 52 -17.09 9.51 -7.74
N ALA A 53 -16.45 10.25 -8.64
CA ALA A 53 -16.42 9.90 -10.04
C ALA A 53 -15.86 8.48 -10.18
N ASP A 54 -16.53 7.62 -10.95
CA ASP A 54 -16.19 6.19 -11.08
C ASP A 54 -14.70 5.95 -11.38
N ASP A 55 -14.07 6.90 -12.11
CA ASP A 55 -12.64 6.87 -12.43
C ASP A 55 -11.73 6.90 -11.19
N GLN A 56 -12.05 7.72 -10.18
CA GLN A 56 -11.26 7.85 -8.96
C GLN A 56 -11.40 6.61 -8.08
N ARG A 57 -12.60 6.03 -8.01
CA ARG A 57 -12.84 4.75 -7.32
C ARG A 57 -12.08 3.62 -8.01
N HIS A 58 -12.09 3.58 -9.33
CA HIS A 58 -11.36 2.57 -10.10
C HIS A 58 -9.84 2.66 -9.88
N GLN A 59 -9.28 3.88 -9.84
CA GLN A 59 -7.87 4.10 -9.54
C GLN A 59 -7.49 3.66 -8.12
N LEU A 60 -8.32 3.97 -7.12
CA LEU A 60 -8.09 3.57 -5.74
C LEU A 60 -8.13 2.04 -5.56
N LEU A 61 -9.11 1.37 -6.17
CA LEU A 61 -9.20 -0.10 -6.15
C LEU A 61 -8.01 -0.76 -6.86
N LYS A 62 -7.55 -0.18 -7.97
CA LYS A 62 -6.37 -0.67 -8.67
C LYS A 62 -5.11 -0.55 -7.80
N LYS A 63 -4.90 0.61 -7.18
CA LYS A 63 -3.78 0.84 -6.25
C LYS A 63 -3.80 -0.15 -5.09
N LEU A 64 -4.96 -0.34 -4.47
CA LEU A 64 -5.16 -1.28 -3.37
C LEU A 64 -4.79 -2.72 -3.76
N THR A 65 -5.14 -3.14 -4.98
CA THR A 65 -4.82 -4.49 -5.48
C THR A 65 -3.30 -4.72 -5.51
N HIS A 66 -2.55 -3.73 -6.01
CA HIS A 66 -1.09 -3.84 -6.10
C HIS A 66 -0.40 -3.82 -4.74
N GLU A 67 -0.92 -3.04 -3.79
CA GLU A 67 -0.41 -3.04 -2.42
C GLU A 67 -0.69 -4.36 -1.70
N MET A 68 -1.87 -4.97 -1.90
CA MET A 68 -2.19 -6.28 -1.35
C MET A 68 -1.32 -7.40 -1.93
N ASP A 69 -1.07 -7.40 -3.25
CA ASP A 69 -0.15 -8.35 -3.89
C ASP A 69 1.26 -8.26 -3.30
N PHE A 70 1.74 -7.04 -3.04
CA PHE A 70 3.04 -6.83 -2.40
C PHE A 70 3.08 -7.40 -0.96
N VAL A 71 2.07 -7.13 -0.14
CA VAL A 71 1.99 -7.69 1.22
C VAL A 71 1.97 -9.22 1.21
N MET A 72 1.20 -9.82 0.30
CA MET A 72 1.16 -11.28 0.17
C MET A 72 2.54 -11.85 -0.17
N GLY A 73 3.27 -11.22 -1.09
CA GLY A 73 4.65 -11.62 -1.41
C GLY A 73 5.59 -11.51 -0.21
N LEU A 74 5.48 -10.44 0.60
CA LEU A 74 6.26 -10.31 1.83
C LEU A 74 5.96 -11.41 2.85
N PHE A 75 4.71 -11.85 2.97
CA PHE A 75 4.34 -12.94 3.88
C PHE A 75 4.84 -14.31 3.40
N GLU A 76 4.83 -14.55 2.09
CA GLU A 76 5.40 -15.78 1.50
C GLU A 76 6.92 -15.89 1.74
N GLU A 77 7.64 -14.77 1.77
CA GLU A 77 9.09 -14.74 2.06
C GLU A 77 9.43 -14.96 3.54
N VAL A 78 8.48 -14.72 4.45
CA VAL A 78 8.67 -14.82 5.91
C VAL A 78 8.25 -16.21 6.45
N ALA A 79 7.46 -16.97 5.69
CA ALA A 79 6.95 -18.31 6.04
C ALA A 79 7.96 -19.45 5.77
#